data_AF-A0A7C2PN77-F1
#
_entry.id   AF-A0A7C2PN77-F1
#
_cell.length_a   1.000
_cell.length_b   1.000
_cell.length_c   1.000
_cell.angle_alpha   90.00
_cell.angle_beta   90.00
_cell.angle_gamma   90.00
#
_symmetry.space_group_name_H-M   'P 1'
#
loop_
_entity.id
_entity.type
_entity.pdbx_description
1 polymer ?
#
loop_
_entity_poly.entity_id
_entity_poly.type
_entity_poly.pdbx_seq_one_letter_code
_entity_poly.pdbx_strand_id
1 'polypeptide(L)'
;MNLQEHLITSTLLAVSLYPRQPLAAALVIAGGVLVDLDHLALYISRTGDWSISGALHYNRYRHRFPQPGDSRPRYGSLRSRLHHPLIVLPPLWALAQRLPWVRPLAAGVTLHLLLDHIALPFVWNIYLRAGGRCVRCGSRRKVSVYLRPDDQHQQWQWTVLCQRCAYHTKPLRSRQSVKASVRD
;
A
#
# COMPACT_ATOMS: atom_id res chain seq x y z
N MET A 1 -0.24 3.73 -1.00
CA MET A 1 0.46 5.03 -0.88
C MET A 1 0.52 5.41 0.60
N ASN A 2 1.32 6.40 0.99
CA ASN A 2 1.37 6.87 2.38
C ASN A 2 0.37 8.01 2.60
N LEU A 3 -0.09 8.21 3.83
CA LEU A 3 -0.97 9.33 4.23
C LEU A 3 -0.47 10.70 3.73
N GLN A 4 0.86 10.91 3.77
CA GLN A 4 1.49 12.13 3.27
C GLN A 4 1.26 12.34 1.77
N GLU A 5 1.33 11.28 0.97
CA GLU A 5 1.12 11.36 -0.48
C GLU A 5 -0.33 11.72 -0.78
N HIS A 6 -1.29 11.12 -0.06
CA HIS A 6 -2.71 11.49 -0.15
C HIS A 6 -2.93 12.95 0.24
N LEU A 7 -2.40 13.39 1.38
CA LEU A 7 -2.54 14.77 1.83
C LEU A 7 -1.98 15.78 0.82
N ILE A 8 -0.76 15.55 0.31
CA ILE A 8 -0.12 16.44 -0.66
C ILE A 8 -0.92 16.49 -1.96
N THR A 9 -1.24 15.33 -2.54
CA THR A 9 -1.96 15.26 -3.82
C THR A 9 -3.37 15.82 -3.71
N SER A 10 -4.10 15.56 -2.62
CA SER A 10 -5.42 16.14 -2.38
C SER A 10 -5.35 17.63 -2.16
N THR A 11 -4.32 18.15 -1.48
CA THR A 11 -4.11 19.60 -1.32
C THR A 11 -3.85 20.27 -2.67
N LEU A 12 -2.96 19.69 -3.50
CA LEU A 12 -2.68 20.21 -4.84
C LEU A 12 -3.94 20.23 -5.72
N LEU A 13 -4.72 19.14 -5.71
CA LEU A 13 -5.98 19.07 -6.44
C LEU A 13 -6.99 20.11 -5.92
N ALA A 14 -7.12 20.24 -4.60
CA ALA A 14 -8.04 21.18 -3.96
C ALA A 14 -7.73 22.63 -4.32
N VAL A 15 -6.46 23.04 -4.24
CA VAL A 15 -6.02 24.40 -4.61
C VAL A 15 -6.22 24.66 -6.11
N SER A 16 -6.00 23.65 -6.95
CA SER A 16 -6.17 23.77 -8.41
C SER A 16 -7.64 23.91 -8.82
N LEU A 17 -8.54 23.12 -8.23
CA LEU A 17 -9.96 23.11 -8.58
C LEU A 17 -10.76 24.21 -7.87
N TYR A 18 -10.36 24.60 -6.66
CA TYR A 18 -11.15 25.49 -5.78
C TYR A 18 -10.30 26.64 -5.19
N PRO A 19 -9.57 27.43 -6.00
CA PRO A 19 -8.61 28.42 -5.51
C PRO A 19 -9.25 29.56 -4.68
N ARG A 20 -10.55 29.80 -4.85
CA ARG A 20 -11.31 30.86 -4.16
C ARG A 20 -12.45 30.35 -3.29
N GLN A 21 -12.53 29.03 -3.08
CA GLN A 21 -13.61 28.39 -2.32
C GLN A 21 -13.01 27.51 -1.21
N PRO A 22 -12.57 28.10 -0.09
CA PRO A 22 -11.81 27.38 0.93
C PRO A 22 -12.59 26.20 1.53
N LEU A 23 -13.91 26.33 1.66
CA LEU A 23 -14.76 25.24 2.14
C LEU A 23 -14.76 24.04 1.17
N ALA A 24 -14.88 24.29 -0.13
CA ALA A 24 -14.84 23.24 -1.14
C ALA A 24 -13.45 22.58 -1.19
N ALA A 25 -12.37 23.38 -1.10
CA ALA A 25 -11.01 22.87 -1.02
C ALA A 25 -10.82 21.98 0.23
N ALA A 26 -11.31 22.41 1.40
CA ALA A 26 -11.27 21.61 2.62
C ALA A 26 -12.02 20.29 2.48
N LEU A 27 -13.17 20.27 1.80
CA LEU A 27 -13.93 19.04 1.53
C LEU A 27 -13.18 18.08 0.60
N VAL A 28 -12.47 18.57 -0.43
CA VAL A 28 -11.59 17.72 -1.27
C VAL A 28 -10.49 17.08 -0.43
N ILE A 29 -9.80 17.88 0.39
CA ILE A 29 -8.72 17.39 1.26
C ILE A 29 -9.28 16.36 2.25
N ALA A 30 -10.42 16.66 2.88
CA ALA A 30 -11.09 15.75 3.80
C ALA A 30 -11.46 14.43 3.12
N GLY A 31 -12.08 14.48 1.92
CA GLY A 31 -12.40 13.27 1.16
C GLY A 31 -11.16 12.47 0.73
N GLY A 32 -10.05 13.17 0.47
CA GLY A 32 -8.78 12.58 0.10
C GLY A 32 -8.04 11.85 1.22
N VAL A 33 -8.26 12.26 2.47
CA VAL A 33 -7.47 11.84 3.64
C VAL A 33 -8.31 11.07 4.66
N LEU A 34 -9.57 11.42 4.90
CA LEU A 34 -10.39 10.76 5.92
C LEU A 34 -10.69 9.29 5.58
N VAL A 35 -10.63 8.92 4.31
CA VAL A 35 -10.75 7.51 3.90
C VAL A 35 -9.64 6.67 4.52
N ASP A 36 -8.43 7.22 4.71
CA ASP A 36 -7.31 6.52 5.36
C ASP A 36 -7.56 6.18 6.84
N LEU A 37 -8.54 6.82 7.50
CA LEU A 37 -8.87 6.51 8.90
C LEU A 37 -9.46 5.10 9.05
N ASP A 38 -9.99 4.50 7.98
CA ASP A 38 -10.46 3.12 8.01
C ASP A 38 -9.31 2.13 8.31
N HIS A 39 -8.10 2.42 7.85
CA HIS A 39 -6.91 1.63 8.11
C HIS A 39 -6.52 1.70 9.59
N LEU A 40 -6.70 2.85 10.23
CA LEU A 40 -6.48 3.00 11.67
C LEU A 40 -7.52 2.19 12.44
N ALA A 41 -8.80 2.30 12.09
CA ALA A 41 -9.86 1.51 12.72
C ALA A 41 -9.63 0.01 12.54
N LEU A 42 -9.23 -0.43 11.34
CA LEU A 42 -8.91 -1.84 11.07
C LEU A 42 -7.65 -2.29 11.80
N TYR A 43 -6.63 -1.43 11.92
CA TYR A 43 -5.44 -1.72 12.72
C TYR A 43 -5.86 -1.97 14.17
N ILE A 44 -6.56 -1.03 14.80
CA ILE A 44 -7.06 -1.12 16.17
C ILE A 44 -7.86 -2.41 16.38
N SER A 45 -8.77 -2.74 15.46
CA SER A 45 -9.61 -3.94 15.58
C SER A 45 -8.80 -5.25 15.55
N ARG A 46 -7.64 -5.28 14.88
CA ARG A 46 -6.82 -6.49 14.71
C ARG A 46 -5.72 -6.61 15.76
N THR A 47 -5.21 -5.48 16.25
CA THR A 47 -4.07 -5.43 17.18
C THR A 47 -4.48 -5.14 18.60
N GLY A 48 -5.63 -4.49 18.81
CA GLY A 48 -6.02 -3.89 20.09
C GLY A 48 -5.25 -2.61 20.44
N ASP A 49 -4.36 -2.14 19.56
CA ASP A 49 -3.48 -1.00 19.80
C ASP A 49 -4.06 0.27 19.16
N TRP A 50 -4.22 1.32 19.97
CA TRP A 50 -4.74 2.64 19.58
C TRP A 50 -3.67 3.62 19.10
N SER A 51 -2.41 3.18 19.04
CA SER A 51 -1.29 4.02 18.60
C SER A 51 -1.38 4.37 17.11
N ILE A 52 -1.62 5.65 16.82
CA ILE A 52 -1.56 6.22 15.46
C ILE A 52 -0.16 6.00 14.86
N SER A 53 0.89 6.20 15.65
CA SER A 53 2.26 5.98 15.20
C SER A 53 2.53 4.51 14.89
N GLY A 54 1.96 3.60 15.68
CA GLY A 54 1.95 2.15 15.44
C GLY A 54 1.29 1.77 14.12
N ALA A 55 0.08 2.29 13.86
CA ALA A 55 -0.64 2.08 12.61
C ALA A 55 0.12 2.61 11.38
N LEU A 56 0.70 3.81 11.48
CA LEU A 56 1.52 4.40 10.42
C LEU A 56 2.82 3.64 10.19
N HIS A 57 3.45 3.12 11.25
CA HIS A 57 4.63 2.27 11.13
C HIS A 57 4.28 0.95 10.46
N TYR A 58 3.19 0.31 10.89
CA TYR A 58 2.65 -0.92 10.28
C TYR A 58 2.37 -0.74 8.79
N ASN A 59 1.67 0.33 8.40
CA ASN A 59 1.38 0.64 6.99
C ASN A 59 2.66 0.71 6.14
N ARG A 60 3.74 1.32 6.67
CA ARG A 60 5.01 1.48 5.97
C ARG A 60 5.76 0.18 5.71
N TYR A 61 5.71 -0.80 6.62
CA TYR A 61 6.47 -2.04 6.47
C TYR A 61 5.65 -3.23 5.99
N ARG A 62 4.31 -3.23 6.09
CA ARG A 62 3.47 -4.41 5.82
C ARG A 62 3.65 -5.00 4.42
N HIS A 63 3.99 -4.17 3.43
CA HIS A 63 4.24 -4.58 2.04
C HIS A 63 5.72 -4.84 1.71
N ARG A 64 6.64 -4.49 2.62
CA ARG A 64 8.08 -4.72 2.42
C ARG A 64 8.42 -6.18 2.62
N PHE A 65 9.43 -6.66 1.91
CA PHE A 65 9.97 -7.99 2.14
C PHE A 65 10.41 -8.18 3.61
N PRO A 66 10.05 -9.29 4.29
CA PRO A 66 10.53 -9.56 5.64
C PRO A 66 12.06 -9.73 5.66
N GLN A 67 12.74 -9.04 6.57
CA GLN A 67 14.17 -9.26 6.80
C GLN A 67 14.37 -10.42 7.80
N PRO A 68 15.53 -11.10 7.83
CA PRO A 68 15.79 -12.10 8.86
C PRO A 68 15.72 -11.48 10.25
N GLY A 69 15.14 -12.21 11.18
CA GLY A 69 14.90 -11.69 12.53
C GLY A 69 13.73 -10.71 12.61
N ASP A 70 13.05 -10.38 11.50
CA ASP A 70 11.82 -9.62 11.52
C ASP A 70 10.68 -10.47 12.10
N SER A 71 10.49 -10.36 13.42
CA SER A 71 9.39 -10.98 14.16
C SER A 71 8.12 -10.14 14.17
N ARG A 72 8.10 -8.99 13.47
CA ARG A 72 6.93 -8.09 13.51
C ARG A 72 5.71 -8.76 12.89
N PRO A 73 4.53 -8.65 13.52
CA PRO A 73 3.32 -9.30 13.03
C PRO A 73 2.84 -8.66 11.73
N ARG A 74 2.30 -9.49 10.83
CA ARG A 74 1.72 -9.05 9.55
C ARG A 74 0.28 -9.52 9.46
N TYR A 75 -0.63 -8.66 9.88
CA TYR A 75 -2.07 -8.90 9.93
C TYR A 75 -2.74 -8.89 8.55
N GLY A 76 -1.98 -8.78 7.46
CA GLY A 76 -2.49 -8.74 6.09
C GLY A 76 -2.96 -7.35 5.64
N SER A 77 -3.81 -7.33 4.61
CA SER A 77 -4.39 -6.10 4.06
C SER A 77 -5.33 -5.44 5.07
N LEU A 78 -5.08 -4.16 5.35
CA LEU A 78 -5.96 -3.31 6.16
C LEU A 78 -6.93 -2.51 5.29
N ARG A 79 -7.34 -3.03 4.13
CA ARG A 79 -8.32 -2.38 3.27
C ARG A 79 -9.73 -2.80 3.68
N SER A 80 -10.58 -1.82 3.96
CA SER A 80 -12.01 -2.05 4.19
C SER A 80 -12.78 -2.12 2.87
N ARG A 81 -14.10 -2.37 2.94
CA ARG A 81 -14.99 -2.25 1.78
C ARG A 81 -15.02 -0.84 1.19
N LEU A 82 -14.65 0.20 1.96
CA LEU A 82 -14.57 1.58 1.48
C LEU A 82 -13.50 1.77 0.39
N HIS A 83 -12.54 0.85 0.32
CA HIS A 83 -11.51 0.85 -0.70
C HIS A 83 -11.95 0.19 -2.01
N HIS A 84 -13.22 -0.21 -2.17
CA HIS A 84 -13.72 -0.75 -3.43
C HIS A 84 -14.37 0.37 -4.27
N PRO A 85 -13.70 0.88 -5.32
CA PRO A 85 -14.19 2.03 -6.07
C PRO A 85 -15.55 1.78 -6.72
N LEU A 86 -15.80 0.55 -7.20
CA LEU A 86 -17.09 0.17 -7.79
C LEU A 86 -18.24 0.14 -6.77
N ILE A 87 -17.95 0.05 -5.48
CA ILE A 87 -18.97 0.06 -4.42
C ILE A 87 -19.17 1.48 -3.90
N VAL A 88 -18.11 2.25 -3.72
CA VAL A 88 -18.18 3.58 -3.09
C VAL A 88 -18.50 4.70 -4.08
N LEU A 89 -17.88 4.70 -5.26
CA LEU A 89 -17.99 5.84 -6.17
C LEU A 89 -19.38 6.00 -6.78
N PRO A 90 -20.08 4.95 -7.27
CA PRO A 90 -21.41 5.12 -7.85
C PRO A 90 -22.43 5.76 -6.89
N PRO A 91 -22.63 5.27 -5.65
CA PRO A 91 -23.59 5.91 -4.73
C PRO A 91 -23.13 7.31 -4.30
N LEU A 92 -21.82 7.52 -4.10
CA LEU A 92 -21.30 8.83 -3.72
C LEU A 92 -21.53 9.88 -4.81
N TRP A 93 -21.26 9.54 -6.06
CA TRP A 93 -21.51 10.44 -7.19
C TRP A 93 -23.00 10.60 -7.49
N ALA A 94 -23.82 9.56 -7.33
CA ALA A 94 -25.28 9.69 -7.42
C ALA A 94 -25.82 10.68 -6.37
N LEU A 95 -25.28 10.65 -5.15
CA LEU A 95 -25.59 11.64 -4.12
C LEU A 95 -25.09 13.03 -4.49
N ALA A 96 -23.86 13.15 -5.03
CA ALA A 96 -23.28 14.42 -5.44
C ALA A 96 -23.98 15.07 -6.66
N GLN A 97 -24.71 14.28 -7.46
CA GLN A 97 -25.61 14.80 -8.49
C GLN A 97 -26.83 15.51 -7.88
N ARG A 98 -27.38 14.97 -6.78
CA ARG A 98 -28.52 15.55 -6.06
C ARG A 98 -28.13 16.70 -5.13
N LEU A 99 -26.94 16.62 -4.54
CA LEU A 99 -26.41 17.58 -3.56
C LEU A 99 -25.09 18.18 -4.08
N PRO A 100 -25.12 19.33 -4.80
CA PRO A 100 -23.93 19.89 -5.42
C PRO A 100 -22.78 20.19 -4.45
N TRP A 101 -23.09 20.51 -3.19
CA TRP A 101 -22.10 20.78 -2.15
C TRP A 101 -21.28 19.54 -1.74
N VAL A 102 -21.73 18.33 -2.09
CA VAL A 102 -21.01 17.05 -1.84
C VAL A 102 -19.96 16.76 -2.92
N ARG A 103 -20.04 17.42 -4.10
CA ARG A 103 -19.11 17.17 -5.22
C ARG A 103 -17.63 17.32 -4.86
N PRO A 104 -17.18 18.33 -4.09
CA PRO A 104 -15.77 18.44 -3.71
C PRO A 104 -15.31 17.25 -2.85
N LEU A 105 -16.15 16.79 -1.92
CA LEU A 105 -15.88 15.59 -1.13
C LEU A 105 -15.78 14.35 -2.03
N ALA A 106 -16.73 14.18 -2.96
CA ALA A 106 -16.72 13.08 -3.92
C ALA A 106 -15.46 13.07 -4.80
N ALA A 107 -14.99 14.24 -5.24
CA ALA A 107 -13.74 14.39 -5.97
C ALA A 107 -12.53 13.97 -5.13
N GLY A 108 -12.48 14.38 -3.85
CA GLY A 108 -11.45 13.97 -2.89
C GLY A 108 -11.39 12.45 -2.71
N VAL A 109 -12.53 11.80 -2.45
CA VAL A 109 -12.62 10.33 -2.31
C VAL A 109 -12.24 9.63 -3.61
N THR A 110 -12.63 10.17 -4.77
CA THR A 110 -12.27 9.62 -6.08
C THR A 110 -10.76 9.66 -6.29
N LEU A 111 -10.11 10.79 -5.98
CA LEU A 111 -8.66 10.91 -6.06
C LEU A 111 -7.99 9.90 -5.12
N HIS A 112 -8.44 9.80 -3.86
CA HIS A 112 -7.89 8.86 -2.90
C HIS A 112 -7.91 7.42 -3.45
N LEU A 113 -9.08 6.97 -3.91
CA LEU A 113 -9.25 5.61 -4.43
C LEU A 113 -8.43 5.38 -5.71
N LEU A 114 -8.35 6.37 -6.60
CA LEU A 114 -7.52 6.30 -7.81
C LEU A 114 -6.04 6.07 -7.45
N LEU A 115 -5.52 6.88 -6.53
CA LEU A 115 -4.15 6.78 -6.04
C LEU A 115 -3.87 5.42 -5.42
N ASP A 116 -4.83 4.90 -4.64
CA ASP A 116 -4.67 3.62 -3.97
C ASP A 116 -4.72 2.40 -4.92
N HIS A 117 -5.26 2.60 -6.12
CA HIS A 117 -5.37 1.60 -7.17
C HIS A 117 -4.34 1.76 -8.30
N ILE A 118 -3.59 2.87 -8.34
CA ILE A 118 -2.65 3.15 -9.44
C ILE A 118 -1.56 2.09 -9.59
N ALA A 119 -1.16 1.45 -8.48
CA ALA A 119 -0.15 0.40 -8.48
C ALA A 119 -0.71 -0.98 -8.85
N LEU A 120 -2.04 -1.18 -8.83
CA LEU A 120 -2.66 -2.48 -9.05
C LEU A 120 -2.39 -3.07 -10.43
N PRO A 121 -2.46 -2.32 -11.55
CA PRO A 121 -2.12 -2.85 -12.86
C PRO A 121 -0.70 -3.43 -12.91
N PHE A 122 0.25 -2.76 -12.26
CA PHE A 122 1.64 -3.22 -12.18
C PHE A 122 1.77 -4.49 -11.33
N VAL A 123 1.17 -4.49 -10.14
CA VAL A 123 1.15 -5.66 -9.24
C VAL A 123 0.48 -6.86 -9.92
N TRP A 124 -0.64 -6.63 -10.61
CA TRP A 124 -1.39 -7.65 -11.33
C TRP A 124 -0.60 -8.22 -12.50
N ASN A 125 0.07 -7.37 -13.29
CA ASN A 125 0.95 -7.82 -14.37
C ASN A 125 2.08 -8.73 -13.84
N ILE A 126 2.72 -8.35 -12.72
CA ILE A 126 3.74 -9.19 -12.08
C ILE A 126 3.15 -10.52 -11.58
N TYR A 127 1.96 -10.48 -10.99
CA TYR A 127 1.24 -11.68 -10.56
C TYR A 127 0.90 -12.63 -11.72
N LEU A 128 0.40 -12.08 -12.83
CA LEU A 128 0.07 -12.82 -14.04
C LEU A 128 1.31 -13.41 -14.71
N ARG A 129 2.42 -12.66 -14.79
CA ARG A 129 3.71 -13.15 -15.32
C ARG A 129 4.25 -14.34 -14.53
N ALA A 130 4.04 -14.37 -13.22
CA ALA A 130 4.39 -15.51 -12.38
C ALA A 130 3.38 -16.68 -12.47
N GLY A 131 2.29 -16.53 -13.22
CA GLY A 131 1.21 -17.53 -13.34
C GLY A 131 0.51 -17.81 -12.00
N GLY A 132 0.43 -16.80 -11.12
CA GLY A 132 -0.14 -16.95 -9.77
C GLY A 132 0.61 -17.92 -8.86
N ARG A 133 1.89 -18.20 -9.16
CA ARG A 133 2.74 -19.12 -8.40
C ARG A 133 3.89 -18.37 -7.74
N CYS A 134 4.36 -18.91 -6.61
CA CYS A 134 5.60 -18.47 -6.00
C CYS A 134 6.76 -18.72 -6.97
N VAL A 135 7.52 -17.68 -7.32
CA VAL A 135 8.65 -17.81 -8.27
C VAL A 135 9.76 -18.72 -7.75
N ARG A 136 9.82 -18.97 -6.43
CA ARG A 136 10.87 -19.77 -5.80
C ARG A 136 10.53 -21.24 -5.60
N CYS A 137 9.29 -21.56 -5.25
CA CYS A 137 8.89 -22.94 -4.93
C CYS A 137 7.68 -23.45 -5.73
N GLY A 138 7.13 -22.64 -6.65
CA GLY A 138 5.98 -23.01 -7.48
C GLY A 138 4.63 -23.08 -6.76
N SER A 139 4.58 -22.93 -5.44
CA SER A 139 3.33 -23.00 -4.67
C SER A 139 2.34 -21.90 -5.05
N ARG A 140 1.05 -22.26 -5.11
CA ARG A 140 -0.09 -21.32 -5.28
C ARG A 140 -0.70 -20.85 -3.96
N ARG A 141 -0.32 -21.47 -2.83
CA ARG A 141 -0.94 -21.17 -1.53
C ARG A 141 -0.36 -19.89 -0.93
N LYS A 142 -1.23 -18.92 -0.64
CA LYS A 142 -0.89 -17.66 0.05
C LYS A 142 0.28 -16.93 -0.60
N VAL A 143 0.21 -16.74 -1.92
CA VAL A 143 1.17 -15.94 -2.68
C VAL A 143 0.82 -14.47 -2.60
N SER A 144 1.83 -13.65 -2.41
CA SER A 144 1.72 -12.18 -2.37
C SER A 144 2.83 -11.58 -3.22
N VAL A 145 2.59 -10.38 -3.73
CA VAL A 145 3.60 -9.60 -4.45
C VAL A 145 4.34 -8.75 -3.44
N TYR A 146 5.67 -8.87 -3.42
CA TYR A 146 6.56 -8.15 -2.53
C TYR A 146 7.47 -7.22 -3.34
N LEU A 147 7.75 -6.05 -2.79
CA LEU A 147 8.81 -5.19 -3.27
C LEU A 147 10.13 -5.59 -2.59
N ARG A 148 11.12 -6.01 -3.39
CA ARG A 148 12.44 -6.47 -2.92
C ARG A 148 13.53 -5.64 -3.61
N PRO A 149 14.61 -5.23 -2.90
CA PRO A 149 15.80 -4.70 -3.56
C PRO A 149 16.48 -5.83 -4.37
N ASP A 150 16.84 -5.54 -5.61
CA ASP A 150 17.68 -6.39 -6.45
C ASP A 150 19.10 -6.42 -5.87
N ASP A 151 19.62 -7.64 -5.71
CA ASP A 151 20.92 -7.89 -5.10
C ASP A 151 22.08 -7.36 -5.97
N GLN A 152 21.89 -7.17 -7.28
CA GLN A 152 22.97 -6.75 -8.19
C GLN A 152 23.02 -5.25 -8.47
N HIS A 153 21.88 -4.54 -8.48
CA HIS A 153 21.81 -3.17 -9.02
C HIS A 153 21.21 -2.13 -8.07
N GLN A 154 20.93 -2.48 -6.80
CA GLN A 154 20.17 -1.65 -5.85
C GLN A 154 18.80 -1.17 -6.37
N GLN A 155 18.31 -1.73 -7.47
CA GLN A 155 17.01 -1.39 -8.03
C GLN A 155 15.90 -2.16 -7.33
N TRP A 156 14.76 -1.54 -7.09
CA TRP A 156 13.63 -2.23 -6.47
C TRP A 156 12.86 -3.03 -7.52
N GLN A 157 12.71 -4.33 -7.27
CA GLN A 157 11.97 -5.25 -8.13
C GLN A 157 10.77 -5.86 -7.40
N TRP A 158 9.65 -5.97 -8.11
CA TRP A 158 8.47 -6.66 -7.63
C TRP A 158 8.60 -8.16 -7.90
N THR A 159 8.33 -8.99 -6.89
CA THR A 159 8.42 -10.46 -7.00
C THR A 159 7.24 -11.15 -6.32
N VAL A 160 6.81 -12.30 -6.86
CA VAL A 160 5.69 -13.08 -6.33
C VAL A 160 6.20 -14.23 -5.49
N LEU A 161 5.98 -14.19 -4.18
CA LEU A 161 6.47 -15.21 -3.26
C LEU A 161 5.34 -15.74 -2.38
N CYS A 162 5.42 -17.00 -1.98
CA CYS A 162 4.59 -17.51 -0.90
C CYS A 162 5.15 -17.06 0.45
N GLN A 163 4.28 -17.01 1.47
CA GLN A 163 4.66 -16.60 2.82
C GLN A 163 5.90 -17.35 3.34
N ARG A 164 5.96 -18.68 3.18
CA ARG A 164 7.10 -19.51 3.60
C ARG A 164 8.41 -19.07 2.93
N CYS A 165 8.40 -18.90 1.61
CA CYS A 165 9.59 -18.45 0.88
C CYS A 165 9.99 -17.02 1.27
N ALA A 166 9.02 -16.14 1.54
CA ALA A 166 9.31 -14.79 2.00
C ALA A 166 10.09 -14.80 3.34
N TYR A 167 9.68 -15.62 4.31
CA TYR A 167 10.39 -15.71 5.61
C TYR A 167 11.70 -16.50 5.57
N HIS A 168 11.83 -17.52 4.72
CA HIS A 168 13.06 -18.34 4.62
C HIS A 168 14.11 -17.78 3.67
N THR A 169 13.90 -16.58 3.12
CA THR A 169 14.96 -15.92 2.37
C THR A 169 15.91 -15.29 3.37
N LYS A 170 16.95 -16.05 3.74
CA LYS A 170 18.17 -15.40 4.24
C LYS A 170 18.58 -14.40 3.15
N PRO A 171 18.84 -13.12 3.45
CA PRO A 171 19.61 -12.27 2.57
C PRO A 171 20.88 -13.07 2.35
N LEU A 172 21.28 -13.17 1.10
CA LEU A 172 22.57 -13.72 0.75
C LEU A 172 23.63 -12.72 1.25
N ARG A 173 23.78 -12.58 2.57
CA ARG A 173 24.91 -11.92 3.17
C ARG A 173 26.09 -12.88 2.95
N SER A 174 26.91 -12.51 1.98
CA SER A 174 28.31 -12.92 1.82
C SER A 174 28.59 -14.43 1.84
N ARG A 175 28.25 -15.13 0.75
CA ARG A 175 29.17 -16.19 0.27
C ARG A 175 30.26 -15.52 -0.57
N GLN A 176 31.12 -14.71 0.06
CA GLN A 176 32.40 -14.26 -0.50
C GLN A 176 33.21 -13.52 0.58
N SER A 177 33.68 -14.27 1.57
CA SER A 177 35.07 -14.16 2.01
C SER A 177 35.52 -15.55 2.46
N VAL A 178 35.55 -16.48 1.51
CA VAL A 178 36.53 -17.56 1.61
C VAL A 178 37.87 -16.85 1.45
N LYS A 179 38.45 -16.37 2.56
CA LYS A 179 39.88 -16.10 2.62
C LYS A 179 40.52 -17.44 2.29
N ALA A 180 41.09 -17.53 1.09
CA ALA A 180 42.06 -18.55 0.78
C ALA A 180 43.13 -18.48 1.88
N SER A 181 43.20 -19.54 2.70
CA SER A 181 44.38 -19.80 3.51
C SER A 181 45.48 -20.15 2.53
N VAL A 182 46.33 -19.17 2.24
CA VAL A 182 47.67 -19.45 1.74
C VAL A 182 48.44 -19.99 2.94
N ARG A 183 48.79 -21.28 2.86
CA ARG A 183 49.83 -21.88 3.68
C ARG A 183 51.16 -21.44 3.09
N ASP A 184 52.01 -20.86 3.91
CA ASP A 184 53.46 -20.93 3.76
C ASP A 184 54.00 -21.81 4.90
#